data_AF-A0A067M7T9-F1
#
_entry.id   AF-A0A067M7T9-F1
#
_cell.length_a   1.000
_cell.length_b   1.000
_cell.length_c   1.000
_cell.angle_alpha   90.00
_cell.angle_beta   90.00
_cell.angle_gamma   90.00
#
_symmetry.space_group_name_H-M   'P 1'
#
loop_
_entity.id
_entity.type
_entity.pdbx_description
1 polymer ?
#
loop_
_entity_poly.entity_id
_entity_poly.type
_entity_poly.pdbx_seq_one_letter_code
_entity_poly.pdbx_strand_id
1 'polypeptide(L)' 'IYFMQRHTGGIHLALDGWTSPLVWAFLGLVIIWVEAGKMHCAILEFIRLKEKHDGKYLAKVTAECLHRFGLEKK' A
#
# COMPACT_ATOMS: atom_id res chain seq x y z
N ILE A 1 -0.08 9.95 7.31
CA ILE A 1 -0.08 9.57 5.88
C ILE A 1 -0.92 10.51 5.01
N TYR A 2 -2.07 11.03 5.46
CA TYR A 2 -2.88 11.98 4.68
C TYR A 2 -2.13 13.19 4.08
N PHE A 3 -1.01 13.64 4.69
CA PHE A 3 -0.16 14.69 4.13
C PHE A 3 0.42 14.35 2.74
N MET A 4 0.54 13.06 2.40
CA MET A 4 1.05 12.58 1.10
C MET A 4 0.18 13.03 -0.08
N GLN A 5 -1.09 13.39 0.16
CA GLN A 5 -1.95 13.99 -0.86
C GLN A 5 -1.37 15.29 -1.43
N ARG A 6 -0.63 16.05 -0.61
CA ARG A 6 0.00 17.31 -1.00
C ARG A 6 1.42 17.15 -1.52
N HIS A 7 2.02 15.96 -1.40
CA HIS A 7 3.35 15.68 -1.92
C HIS A 7 3.35 15.77 -3.45
N THR A 8 4.28 16.53 -4.02
CA THR A 8 4.37 16.77 -5.47
C THR A 8 5.30 15.78 -6.18
N GLY A 9 6.15 15.07 -5.44
CA GLY A 9 7.02 14.03 -5.98
C GLY A 9 6.30 12.70 -6.19
N GLY A 10 7.03 11.75 -6.79
CA GLY A 10 6.55 10.39 -7.00
C GLY A 10 6.41 9.62 -5.68
N ILE A 11 5.36 8.82 -5.58
CA ILE A 11 5.13 7.88 -4.49
C ILE A 11 5.26 6.47 -5.08
N HIS A 12 6.18 5.68 -4.55
CA HIS A 12 6.35 4.29 -4.91
C HIS A 12 5.66 3.39 -3.89
N LEU A 13 5.10 2.28 -4.36
CA LEU A 13 4.47 1.26 -3.52
C LEU A 13 5.35 0.01 -3.47
N ALA A 14 5.62 -0.46 -2.27
CA ALA A 14 6.11 -1.81 -2.04
C ALA A 14 4.96 -2.65 -1.46
N LEU A 15 4.72 -3.79 -2.10
CA LEU A 15 3.65 -4.74 -1.77
C LEU A 15 4.31 -6.05 -1.34
N ASP A 16 3.98 -6.53 -0.15
CA ASP A 16 4.45 -7.82 0.36
C ASP A 16 3.28 -8.69 0.79
N GLY A 17 3.20 -9.90 0.26
CA GLY A 17 2.14 -10.85 0.54
C GLY A 17 2.67 -12.04 1.32
N TRP A 18 2.15 -12.28 2.53
CA TRP A 18 2.57 -13.42 3.35
C TRP A 18 1.39 -14.13 4.01
N THR A 19 1.61 -15.39 4.37
CA THR A 19 0.69 -16.16 5.21
C THR A 19 1.20 -16.14 6.64
N SER A 20 0.40 -15.61 7.57
CA SER A 20 0.70 -15.59 9.00
C SER A 20 0.69 -17.00 9.60
N PRO A 21 1.34 -17.21 10.77
CA PRO A 21 1.30 -18.49 11.49
C PRO A 21 -0.12 -18.96 11.85
N LEU A 22 -1.09 -18.05 11.91
CA LEU A 22 -2.51 -18.33 12.17
C LEU A 22 -3.30 -18.66 10.89
N VAL A 23 -2.63 -19.03 9.81
CA VAL A 23 -3.19 -19.43 8.49
C VAL A 23 -3.89 -18.29 7.74
N TRP A 24 -3.93 -17.06 8.27
CA TRP A 24 -4.44 -15.90 7.53
C TRP A 24 -3.38 -15.33 6.61
N ALA A 25 -3.79 -14.98 5.40
CA ALA A 25 -2.96 -14.26 4.46
C ALA A 25 -3.15 -12.76 4.58
N PHE A 26 -2.07 -12.02 4.36
CA PHE A 26 -2.02 -10.57 4.41
C PHE A 26 -1.30 -10.00 3.20
N LEU A 27 -1.68 -8.78 2.84
CA LEU A 27 -0.97 -7.92 1.91
C LEU A 27 -0.56 -6.66 2.68
N GLY A 28 0.75 -6.49 2.86
CA GLY A 28 1.35 -5.29 3.43
C GLY A 28 1.66 -4.28 2.35
N LEU A 29 1.24 -3.04 2.58
CA LEU A 29 1.49 -1.90 1.70
C LEU A 29 2.43 -0.93 2.40
N VAL A 30 3.51 -0.56 1.74
CA VAL A 30 4.45 0.47 2.18
C VAL A 30 4.54 1.53 1.09
N ILE A 31 4.42 2.80 1.49
CA ILE A 31 4.69 3.94 0.62
C ILE A 31 6.15 4.37 0.79
N ILE A 32 6.80 4.71 -0.32
CA ILE A 32 8.17 5.20 -0.37
C ILE A 32 8.17 6.50 -1.17
N TRP A 33 8.78 7.56 -0.65
CA TRP A 33 8.90 8.84 -1.34
C TRP A 33 10.24 9.50 -1.03
N VAL A 34 10.62 10.49 -1.84
CA VAL A 34 11.84 11.29 -1.63
C VAL A 34 11.45 12.73 -1.39
N GLU A 35 11.99 13.32 -0.33
CA GLU A 35 11.79 14.73 0.02
C GLU A 35 13.12 15.34 0.45
N ALA A 36 13.48 16.48 -0.13
CA ALA A 36 14.76 17.17 0.13
C ALA A 36 16.00 16.25 0.06
N GLY A 37 16.03 15.33 -0.92
CA GLY A 37 17.15 14.39 -1.11
C GLY A 37 17.17 13.23 -0.10
N LYS A 38 16.18 13.13 0.78
CA LYS A 38 16.04 12.03 1.75
C LYS A 38 14.93 11.08 1.32
N MET A 39 15.22 9.79 1.36
CA MET A 39 14.21 8.75 1.17
C MET A 39 13.45 8.50 2.47
N HIS A 40 12.13 8.42 2.36
CA HIS A 40 11.21 8.13 3.44
C HIS A 40 10.39 6.89 3.09
N CYS A 41 10.04 6.11 4.10
CA CYS A 41 9.12 5.00 3.96
C CYS A 41 8.14 4.96 5.14
N ALA A 42 6.92 4.53 4.88
CA ALA A 42 5.91 4.32 5.91
C ALA A 42 4.98 3.16 5.54
N ILE A 43 4.65 2.34 6.53
CA ILE A 43 3.61 1.31 6.38
C ILE A 43 2.27 2.04 6.18
N LEU A 44 1.60 1.73 5.08
CA LEU A 44 0.26 2.23 4.78
C LEU A 44 -0.78 1.38 5.50
N GLU A 45 -0.76 0.06 5.26
CA GLU A 45 -1.75 -0.85 5.80
C GLU A 45 -1.31 -2.32 5.72
N PHE A 46 -1.91 -3.15 6.58
CA PHE A 46 -1.88 -4.61 6.49
C PHE A 46 -3.29 -5.13 6.19
N ILE A 47 -3.53 -5.49 4.94
CA ILE A 47 -4.84 -5.93 4.46
C ILE A 47 -4.94 -7.45 4.62
N ARG A 48 -5.90 -7.92 5.41
CA ARG A 48 -6.19 -9.37 5.47
C ARG A 48 -6.87 -9.81 4.17
N LEU A 49 -6.26 -10.76 3.48
CA LEU A 49 -6.78 -11.37 2.25
C LEU A 49 -7.78 -12.47 2.61
N LYS A 50 -8.96 -12.42 1.99
CA LYS A 50 -10.08 -13.36 2.27
C LYS A 50 -10.52 -14.15 1.05
N GLU A 51 -9.99 -13.80 -0.12
CA GLU A 51 -10.33 -14.40 -1.41
C GLU A 51 -9.07 -14.99 -2.05
N LYS A 52 -9.21 -15.57 -3.24
CA LYS A 52 -8.07 -16.06 -4.01
C LYS A 52 -7.12 -14.90 -4.33
N HIS A 53 -5.82 -15.07 -4.05
CA HIS A 53 -4.79 -14.05 -4.28
C HIS A 53 -4.39 -13.94 -5.76
N ASP A 54 -5.37 -13.75 -6.64
CA ASP A 54 -5.11 -13.46 -8.04
C ASP A 54 -4.84 -11.96 -8.26
N GLY A 55 -4.28 -11.62 -9.42
CA GLY A 55 -3.90 -10.24 -9.74
C GLY A 55 -5.08 -9.27 -9.71
N LYS A 56 -6.31 -9.72 -10.01
CA LYS A 56 -7.49 -8.85 -9.99
C LYS A 56 -7.87 -8.50 -8.56
N TYR A 57 -7.89 -9.50 -7.67
CA TYR A 57 -8.20 -9.29 -6.26
C TYR A 57 -7.15 -8.40 -5.59
N LEU A 58 -5.85 -8.67 -5.81
CA LEU A 58 -4.76 -7.87 -5.23
C LEU A 58 -4.78 -6.42 -5.73
N ALA A 59 -5.04 -6.19 -7.02
CA ALA A 59 -5.19 -4.85 -7.58
C ALA A 59 -6.40 -4.12 -6.98
N LYS A 60 -7.54 -4.82 -6.83
CA LYS A 60 -8.75 -4.25 -6.21
C LYS A 60 -8.50 -3.78 -4.78
N VAL A 61 -7.98 -4.65 -3.91
CA VAL A 61 -7.74 -4.28 -2.49
C VAL A 61 -6.67 -3.20 -2.33
N THR A 62 -5.69 -3.18 -3.23
CA THR A 62 -4.68 -2.11 -3.30
C THR A 62 -5.32 -0.78 -3.69
N ALA A 63 -6.14 -0.76 -4.74
CA ALA A 63 -6.83 0.45 -5.20
C ALA A 63 -7.81 0.99 -4.13
N GLU A 64 -8.54 0.10 -3.45
CA GLU A 64 -9.41 0.46 -2.32
C GLU A 64 -8.62 1.10 -1.18
N CYS A 65 -7.44 0.54 -0.84
CA CYS A 65 -6.55 1.13 0.16
C CYS A 65 -6.09 2.54 -0.26
N LEU A 66 -5.57 2.69 -1.48
CA LEU A 66 -5.13 4.00 -1.99
C LEU A 66 -6.25 5.04 -1.97
N HIS A 67 -7.47 4.66 -2.38
CA HIS A 67 -8.63 5.54 -2.34
C HIS A 67 -8.97 6.01 -0.92
N ARG A 68 -8.92 5.12 0.10
CA ARG A 68 -9.13 5.52 1.50
C ARG A 68 -8.13 6.56 2.00
N PHE A 69 -6.91 6.54 1.48
CA PHE A 69 -5.87 7.51 1.81
C PHE A 69 -5.82 8.72 0.86
N GLY A 70 -6.68 8.78 -0.16
CA GLY A 70 -6.71 9.85 -1.16
C GLY A 70 -5.50 9.85 -2.11
N LEU A 71 -4.94 8.67 -2.40
CA LEU A 71 -3.74 8.46 -3.21
C LEU A 71 -4.04 7.81 -4.58
N GLU A 72 -5.30 7.64 -4.94
CA GLU A 72 -5.74 6.95 -6.17
C GLU A 72 -5.40 7.68 -7.48
N LYS A 73 -4.99 8.96 -7.39
CA LYS A 73 -4.59 9.80 -8.53
C LYS A 73 -3.10 10.19 -8.50
N LYS A 74 -2.30 9.56 -7.64
CA LYS A 74 -0.86 9.81 -7.54
C LYS A 74 -0.06 9.00 -8.54
#